data_AF-A0A959EJR7-F1
#
_entry.id   AF-A0A959EJR7-F1
#
_cell.length_a   1.000
_cell.length_b   1.000
_cell.length_c   1.000
_cell.angle_alpha   90.00
_cell.angle_beta   90.00
_cell.angle_gamma   90.00
#
_symmetry.space_group_name_H-M   'P 1'
#
loop_
_entity.id
_entity.type
_entity.pdbx_description
1 polymer ?
#
loop_
_entity_poly.entity_id
_entity_poly.type
_entity_poly.pdbx_seq_one_letter_code
_entity_poly.pdbx_strand_id
1 'polypeptide(L)'
;AEASKAFDTKVEMKIFTYDTPSMEKDTVMTPLDSVKYLRMILQTGILAVDPVTGYVKVWVGGVNFKYFQYDHNRTSRQVGSTFKPFVYATAIAQQGFSPCYQVYDLPQTIAPGDGNFFLAKEWTPRNADGIYTGQLLTLKDGLRKSKNTVSVHLMKQLGDTEPVRGLVDQMGIDSSLRYPNGRYRVPKSPSICLGSTDLTNMEMTGAYTTFANNGIYNKPIYLLRIEDKNGRILYEEFPQEKV
;
A
#
# COMPACT_ATOMS: atom_id res chain seq x y z
N ALA A 1 3.92 -28.22 -29.72
CA ALA A 1 3.50 -29.61 -29.45
C ALA A 1 4.38 -30.25 -28.37
N GLU A 2 5.71 -30.22 -28.52
CA GLU A 2 6.65 -30.81 -27.54
C GLU A 2 6.66 -30.10 -26.18
N ALA A 3 6.63 -28.77 -26.14
CA ALA A 3 6.57 -28.01 -24.89
C ALA A 3 5.31 -28.35 -24.07
N SER A 4 4.13 -28.42 -24.71
CA SER A 4 2.89 -28.83 -24.05
C SER A 4 3.00 -30.24 -23.48
N LYS A 5 3.50 -31.20 -24.29
CA LYS A 5 3.72 -32.57 -23.83
C LYS A 5 4.67 -32.63 -22.63
N ALA A 6 5.73 -31.84 -22.61
CA ALA A 6 6.66 -31.77 -21.48
C ALA A 6 6.00 -31.22 -20.20
N PHE A 7 5.15 -30.18 -20.33
CA PHE A 7 4.43 -29.60 -19.20
C PHE A 7 3.29 -30.47 -18.67
N ASP A 8 2.80 -31.42 -19.47
CA ASP A 8 1.72 -32.35 -19.11
C ASP A 8 2.24 -33.75 -18.72
N THR A 9 3.55 -34.01 -18.84
CA THR A 9 4.16 -35.29 -18.44
C THR A 9 4.63 -35.20 -16.99
N LYS A 10 4.28 -36.21 -16.18
CA LYS A 10 4.72 -36.31 -14.79
C LYS A 10 6.21 -36.59 -14.71
N VAL A 11 6.91 -35.88 -13.83
CA VAL A 11 8.34 -36.08 -13.55
C VAL A 11 8.59 -36.02 -12.05
N GLU A 12 9.64 -36.69 -11.59
CA GLU A 12 10.15 -36.53 -10.23
C GLU A 12 10.69 -35.11 -10.05
N MET A 13 10.30 -34.44 -8.96
CA MET A 13 10.74 -33.09 -8.65
C MET A 13 10.65 -32.80 -7.15
N LYS A 14 11.39 -31.79 -6.71
CA LYS A 14 11.31 -31.25 -5.36
C LYS A 14 10.54 -29.92 -5.39
N ILE A 15 9.54 -29.78 -4.51
CA ILE A 15 8.71 -28.58 -4.41
C ILE A 15 8.77 -27.97 -3.01
N PHE A 16 8.47 -26.68 -2.90
CA PHE A 16 8.25 -26.00 -1.63
C PHE A 16 6.95 -26.48 -0.95
N THR A 17 6.93 -26.65 0.36
CA THR A 17 5.71 -26.90 1.14
C THR A 17 5.88 -26.40 2.58
N TYR A 18 4.79 -26.15 3.29
CA TYR A 18 4.83 -25.91 4.74
C TYR A 18 4.69 -27.19 5.57
N ASP A 19 4.39 -28.32 4.94
CA ASP A 19 4.08 -29.59 5.61
C ASP A 19 5.30 -30.27 6.23
N THR A 20 6.51 -29.84 5.85
CA THR A 20 7.77 -30.44 6.31
C THR A 20 8.64 -29.38 6.99
N PRO A 21 9.45 -29.75 8.01
CA PRO A 21 10.37 -28.81 8.66
C PRO A 21 11.41 -28.19 7.71
N SER A 22 11.81 -28.94 6.67
CA SER A 22 12.72 -28.44 5.63
C SER A 22 12.05 -27.50 4.63
N MET A 23 10.72 -27.36 4.69
CA MET A 23 9.88 -26.67 3.73
C MET A 23 10.01 -27.19 2.28
N GLU A 24 10.38 -28.46 2.13
CA GLU A 24 10.60 -29.11 0.85
C GLU A 24 10.04 -30.54 0.87
N LYS A 25 9.50 -30.98 -0.27
CA LYS A 25 8.99 -32.34 -0.46
C LYS A 25 9.32 -32.84 -1.85
N ASP A 26 9.86 -34.05 -1.93
CA ASP A 26 10.00 -34.79 -3.18
C ASP A 26 8.63 -35.35 -3.60
N THR A 27 8.28 -35.20 -4.88
CA THR A 27 6.98 -35.56 -5.44
C THR A 27 7.09 -35.94 -6.91
N VAL A 28 6.03 -36.51 -7.46
CA VAL A 28 5.89 -36.81 -8.88
C VAL A 28 4.65 -36.10 -9.41
N MET A 29 4.85 -35.04 -10.19
CA MET A 29 3.75 -34.26 -10.76
C MET A 29 4.14 -33.65 -12.11
N THR A 30 3.17 -33.07 -12.81
CA THR A 30 3.45 -32.38 -14.06
C THR A 30 4.07 -31.00 -13.76
N PRO A 31 4.97 -30.46 -14.61
CA PRO A 31 5.43 -29.08 -14.46
C PRO A 31 4.30 -28.04 -14.43
N LEU A 32 3.19 -28.29 -15.13
CA LEU A 32 2.02 -27.42 -15.07
C LEU A 32 1.38 -27.41 -13.68
N ASP A 33 1.23 -28.58 -13.06
CA ASP A 33 0.65 -28.68 -11.72
C ASP A 33 1.58 -28.08 -10.66
N SER A 34 2.91 -28.18 -10.83
CA SER A 34 3.85 -27.55 -9.90
C SER A 34 3.77 -26.03 -9.94
N VAL A 35 3.62 -25.43 -11.14
CA VAL A 35 3.41 -23.98 -11.27
C VAL A 35 2.08 -23.56 -10.65
N LYS A 36 0.99 -24.31 -10.88
CA LYS A 36 -0.31 -24.04 -10.25
C LYS A 36 -0.21 -24.12 -8.73
N TYR A 37 0.43 -25.17 -8.22
CA TYR A 37 0.64 -25.38 -6.79
C TYR A 37 1.45 -24.25 -6.16
N LEU A 38 2.60 -23.89 -6.73
CA LEU A 38 3.42 -22.80 -6.20
C LEU A 38 2.72 -21.44 -6.25
N ARG A 39 1.81 -21.22 -7.22
CA ARG A 39 0.96 -20.03 -7.27
C ARG A 39 -0.13 -19.99 -6.20
N MET A 40 -0.48 -21.12 -5.60
CA MET A 40 -1.44 -21.19 -4.48
C MET A 40 -0.76 -20.90 -3.13
N ILE A 41 0.57 -20.87 -3.07
CA ILE A 41 1.31 -20.51 -1.85
C ILE A 41 1.12 -19.03 -1.58
N LEU A 42 0.45 -18.72 -0.47
CA LEU A 42 0.28 -17.35 0.01
C LEU A 42 1.66 -16.74 0.30
N GLN A 43 1.91 -15.58 -0.29
CA GLN A 43 3.14 -14.82 -0.07
C GLN A 43 2.90 -13.66 0.89
N THR A 44 3.97 -13.19 1.52
CA THR A 44 3.94 -12.04 2.42
C THR A 44 5.21 -11.20 2.29
N GLY A 45 5.09 -9.91 2.56
CA GLY A 45 6.20 -8.98 2.75
C GLY A 45 6.07 -8.32 4.11
N ILE A 46 7.15 -8.27 4.87
CA ILE A 46 7.20 -7.59 6.18
C ILE A 46 8.35 -6.60 6.14
N LEU A 47 8.06 -5.37 6.55
CA LEU A 47 9.02 -4.29 6.67
C LEU A 47 8.79 -3.60 8.02
N ALA A 48 9.87 -3.34 8.75
CA ALA A 48 9.84 -2.48 9.94
C ALA A 48 10.89 -1.39 9.80
N VAL A 49 10.49 -0.16 10.07
CA VAL A 49 11.32 1.04 9.95
C VAL A 49 11.26 1.77 11.28
N ASP A 50 12.42 2.18 11.78
CA ASP A 50 12.50 3.11 12.90
C ASP A 50 12.02 4.49 12.44
N PRO A 51 10.95 5.04 13.03
CA PRO A 51 10.33 6.24 12.52
C PRO A 51 11.19 7.51 12.70
N VAL A 52 12.10 7.51 13.67
CA VAL A 52 12.96 8.67 13.97
C VAL A 52 14.19 8.69 13.08
N THR A 53 14.76 7.52 12.76
CA THR A 53 16.01 7.45 11.98
C THR A 53 15.80 7.06 10.52
N GLY A 54 14.63 6.51 10.18
CA GLY A 54 14.38 5.90 8.87
C GLY A 54 15.08 4.56 8.68
N TYR A 55 15.84 4.05 9.66
CA TYR A 55 16.57 2.80 9.49
C TYR A 55 15.63 1.61 9.44
N VAL A 56 15.77 0.81 8.39
CA VAL A 56 15.08 -0.48 8.28
C VAL A 56 15.63 -1.43 9.34
N LYS A 57 14.75 -1.94 10.19
CA LYS A 57 15.07 -2.92 11.24
C LYS A 57 14.72 -4.35 10.84
N VAL A 58 13.70 -4.53 10.01
CA VAL A 58 13.26 -5.84 9.52
C VAL A 58 12.95 -5.74 8.04
N TRP A 59 13.45 -6.70 7.25
CA TRP A 59 13.11 -6.86 5.84
C TRP A 59 12.88 -8.35 5.51
N VAL A 60 11.61 -8.74 5.40
CA VAL A 60 11.19 -10.05 4.89
C VAL A 60 10.53 -9.83 3.54
N GLY A 61 11.25 -10.11 2.45
CA GLY A 61 10.76 -9.87 1.09
C GLY A 61 9.84 -10.95 0.53
N GLY A 62 9.73 -12.11 1.17
CA GLY A 62 8.96 -13.26 0.68
C GLY A 62 9.14 -14.47 1.60
N VAL A 63 8.39 -15.55 1.33
CA VAL A 63 8.37 -16.72 2.22
C VAL A 63 9.62 -17.58 2.09
N ASN A 64 10.22 -17.65 0.90
CA ASN A 64 11.43 -18.42 0.65
C ASN A 64 12.11 -17.96 -0.64
N PHE A 65 13.32 -17.40 -0.55
CA PHE A 65 14.04 -16.84 -1.71
C PHE A 65 14.46 -17.89 -2.76
N LYS A 66 14.69 -19.15 -2.35
CA LYS A 66 15.09 -20.23 -3.29
C LYS A 66 13.97 -20.52 -4.29
N TYR A 67 12.71 -20.47 -3.85
CA TYR A 67 11.54 -20.80 -4.66
C TYR A 67 10.83 -19.56 -5.21
N PHE A 68 10.88 -18.45 -4.49
CA PHE A 68 10.18 -17.21 -4.80
C PHE A 68 11.17 -16.04 -4.78
N GLN A 69 11.78 -15.77 -5.92
CA GLN A 69 12.71 -14.64 -6.11
C GLN A 69 11.95 -13.34 -6.41
N TYR A 70 11.01 -13.00 -5.54
CA TYR A 70 10.13 -11.86 -5.69
C TYR A 70 10.04 -11.09 -4.38
N ASP A 71 10.43 -9.80 -4.39
CA ASP A 71 10.42 -8.97 -3.20
C ASP A 71 9.08 -8.23 -3.06
N HIS A 72 8.25 -8.71 -2.15
CA HIS A 72 6.96 -8.13 -1.81
C HIS A 72 7.07 -6.76 -1.14
N ASN A 73 8.23 -6.39 -0.57
CA ASN A 73 8.41 -5.05 0.01
C ASN A 73 8.61 -3.97 -1.05
N ARG A 74 9.07 -4.34 -2.26
CA ARG A 74 9.33 -3.42 -3.38
C ARG A 74 8.29 -3.52 -4.50
N THR A 75 7.27 -4.34 -4.31
CA THR A 75 6.21 -4.55 -5.29
C THR A 75 5.00 -3.69 -4.93
N SER A 76 4.47 -2.95 -5.91
CA SER A 76 3.27 -2.16 -5.70
C SER A 76 2.00 -3.03 -5.68
N ARG A 77 1.10 -2.75 -4.74
CA ARG A 77 -0.23 -3.36 -4.62
C ARG A 77 -1.25 -2.28 -4.24
N GLN A 78 -2.51 -2.51 -4.59
CA GLN A 78 -3.59 -1.66 -4.12
C GLN A 78 -3.63 -1.66 -2.59
N VAL A 79 -3.52 -0.48 -1.99
CA VAL A 79 -3.36 -0.34 -0.53
C VAL A 79 -4.68 -0.38 0.24
N GLY A 80 -5.80 -0.07 -0.43
CA GLY A 80 -7.13 -0.08 0.16
C GLY A 80 -7.25 0.85 1.37
N SER A 81 -8.04 0.45 2.36
CA SER A 81 -8.36 1.27 3.55
C SER A 81 -7.14 1.76 4.36
N THR A 82 -5.95 1.18 4.17
CA THR A 82 -4.71 1.71 4.77
C THR A 82 -4.34 3.10 4.24
N PHE A 83 -4.95 3.57 3.15
CA PHE A 83 -4.75 4.94 2.67
C PHE A 83 -5.59 5.99 3.42
N LYS A 84 -6.64 5.57 4.14
CA LYS A 84 -7.57 6.48 4.82
C LYS A 84 -6.90 7.45 5.79
N PRO A 85 -5.90 7.06 6.61
CA PRO A 85 -5.21 7.99 7.50
C PRO A 85 -4.70 9.25 6.79
N PHE A 86 -4.22 9.14 5.54
CA PHE A 86 -3.79 10.30 4.76
C PHE A 86 -4.96 11.23 4.42
N VAL A 87 -6.12 10.69 4.03
CA VAL A 87 -7.34 11.47 3.77
C VAL A 87 -7.79 12.23 5.02
N TYR A 88 -7.81 11.54 6.16
CA TYR A 88 -8.21 12.14 7.43
C TYR A 88 -7.20 13.21 7.86
N ALA A 89 -5.90 12.93 7.75
CA ALA A 89 -4.85 13.89 8.06
C ALA A 89 -4.96 15.15 7.18
N THR A 90 -5.18 15.01 5.87
CA THR A 90 -5.39 16.15 4.98
C THR A 90 -6.61 16.96 5.39
N ALA A 91 -7.74 16.32 5.67
CA ALA A 91 -8.98 17.02 6.04
C ALA A 91 -8.84 17.75 7.39
N ILE A 92 -8.15 17.15 8.37
CA ILE A 92 -7.84 17.79 9.64
C ILE A 92 -6.88 18.97 9.43
N ALA A 93 -5.79 18.78 8.71
CA ALA A 93 -4.74 19.78 8.54
C ALA A 93 -5.18 20.99 7.69
N GLN A 94 -5.95 20.76 6.61
CA GLN A 94 -6.31 21.82 5.66
C GLN A 94 -7.68 22.43 5.92
N GLN A 95 -8.64 21.67 6.45
CA GLN A 95 -10.00 22.16 6.72
C GLN A 95 -10.29 22.35 8.21
N GLY A 96 -9.32 22.05 9.09
CA GLY A 96 -9.46 22.26 10.54
C GLY A 96 -10.49 21.34 11.19
N PHE A 97 -10.85 20.21 10.56
CA PHE A 97 -11.78 19.28 11.18
C PHE A 97 -11.21 18.72 12.48
N SER A 98 -12.02 18.76 13.54
CA SER A 98 -11.70 18.08 14.79
C SER A 98 -11.88 16.57 14.63
N PRO A 99 -11.06 15.72 15.26
CA PRO A 99 -11.33 14.28 15.38
C PRO A 99 -12.70 13.95 15.98
N CYS A 100 -13.29 14.89 16.73
CA CYS A 100 -14.63 14.80 17.31
C CYS A 100 -15.75 15.24 16.35
N TYR A 101 -15.43 15.80 15.19
CA TYR A 101 -16.41 16.17 14.18
C TYR A 101 -17.24 14.95 13.77
N GLN A 102 -18.55 15.14 13.65
CA GLN A 102 -19.49 14.04 13.50
C GLN A 102 -20.07 13.99 12.08
N VAL A 103 -20.12 12.79 11.53
CA VAL A 103 -20.63 12.48 10.19
C VAL A 103 -21.57 11.29 10.30
N TYR A 104 -22.74 11.37 9.66
CA TYR A 104 -23.64 10.23 9.57
C TYR A 104 -23.10 9.17 8.61
N ASP A 105 -23.15 7.89 9.02
CA ASP A 105 -22.85 6.73 8.17
C ASP A 105 -24.01 6.46 7.19
N LEU A 106 -24.17 7.36 6.22
CA LEU A 106 -25.17 7.35 5.16
C LEU A 106 -24.51 7.29 3.79
N PRO A 107 -25.22 6.83 2.73
CA PRO A 107 -24.70 6.88 1.37
C PRO A 107 -24.13 8.26 1.02
N GLN A 108 -22.87 8.30 0.59
CA GLN A 108 -22.20 9.52 0.13
C GLN A 108 -22.01 9.42 -1.38
N THR A 109 -22.65 10.32 -2.13
CA THR A 109 -22.56 10.38 -3.59
C THR A 109 -21.70 11.57 -3.99
N ILE A 110 -20.74 11.35 -4.89
CA ILE A 110 -20.04 12.40 -5.63
C ILE A 110 -20.60 12.38 -7.05
N ALA A 111 -21.29 13.45 -7.44
CA ALA A 111 -21.95 13.58 -8.74
C ALA A 111 -21.01 14.19 -9.79
N PRO A 112 -21.30 14.06 -11.10
CA PRO A 112 -20.65 14.85 -12.13
C PRO A 112 -20.79 16.36 -11.81
N GLY A 113 -19.68 17.08 -11.82
CA GLY A 113 -19.63 18.51 -11.48
C GLY A 113 -19.42 18.82 -9.99
N ASP A 114 -19.44 17.81 -9.10
CA ASP A 114 -18.98 18.00 -7.72
C ASP A 114 -17.45 18.19 -7.70
N GLY A 115 -16.99 19.33 -7.18
CA GLY A 115 -15.56 19.63 -7.04
C GLY A 115 -14.76 19.47 -8.33
N ASN A 116 -13.46 19.27 -8.17
CA ASN A 116 -12.50 19.04 -9.25
C ASN A 116 -12.25 17.53 -9.48
N PHE A 117 -13.30 16.70 -9.41
CA PHE A 117 -13.19 15.25 -9.57
C PHE A 117 -13.39 14.74 -11.00
N PHE A 118 -13.98 15.57 -11.88
CA PHE A 118 -14.19 15.29 -13.31
C PHE A 118 -14.85 13.93 -13.60
N LEU A 119 -15.82 13.52 -12.78
CA LEU A 119 -16.53 12.26 -12.96
C LEU A 119 -17.51 12.32 -14.13
N ALA A 120 -17.53 11.27 -14.96
CA ALA A 120 -18.52 11.12 -16.04
C ALA A 120 -19.89 10.63 -15.55
N LYS A 121 -19.94 9.98 -14.38
CA LYS A 121 -21.15 9.48 -13.74
C LYS A 121 -21.05 9.60 -12.22
N GLU A 122 -22.18 9.59 -11.55
CA GLU A 122 -22.22 9.58 -10.09
C GLU A 122 -21.48 8.37 -9.51
N TRP A 123 -20.86 8.59 -8.35
CA TRP A 123 -20.13 7.57 -7.63
C TRP A 123 -20.56 7.53 -6.16
N THR A 124 -21.17 6.41 -5.76
CA THR A 124 -21.70 6.17 -4.42
C THR A 124 -21.16 4.84 -3.89
N PRO A 125 -19.96 4.80 -3.30
CA PRO A 125 -19.41 3.56 -2.76
C PRO A 125 -20.19 3.10 -1.52
N ARG A 126 -20.16 1.78 -1.28
CA ARG A 126 -20.66 1.18 -0.05
C ARG A 126 -19.55 1.00 0.97
N ASN A 127 -19.90 0.81 2.23
CA ASN A 127 -18.98 0.28 3.22
C ASN A 127 -18.54 -1.15 2.85
N ALA A 128 -17.45 -1.63 3.43
CA ALA A 128 -16.90 -2.96 3.11
C ALA A 128 -17.87 -4.11 3.42
N ASP A 129 -18.73 -3.94 4.43
CA ASP A 129 -19.82 -4.84 4.81
C ASP A 129 -21.09 -4.66 3.95
N GLY A 130 -21.11 -3.66 3.07
CA GLY A 130 -22.28 -3.31 2.26
C GLY A 130 -23.39 -2.55 3.02
N ILE A 131 -23.20 -2.25 4.31
CA ILE A 131 -24.24 -1.73 5.20
C ILE A 131 -24.01 -0.25 5.51
N TYR A 132 -25.08 0.55 5.44
CA TYR A 132 -25.13 1.92 5.96
C TYR A 132 -25.81 1.90 7.32
N THR A 133 -25.09 2.20 8.39
CA THR A 133 -25.65 2.06 9.75
C THR A 133 -26.56 3.21 10.14
N GLY A 134 -26.50 4.35 9.44
CA GLY A 134 -27.21 5.58 9.81
C GLY A 134 -26.73 6.21 11.11
N GLN A 135 -25.71 5.63 11.77
CA GLN A 135 -25.18 6.13 13.03
C GLN A 135 -24.43 7.43 12.81
N LEU A 136 -24.55 8.34 13.79
CA LEU A 136 -23.69 9.51 13.87
C LEU A 136 -22.33 9.08 14.45
N LEU A 137 -21.27 9.17 13.64
CA LEU A 137 -19.92 8.74 14.00
C LEU A 137 -19.00 9.95 14.07
N THR A 138 -18.13 9.98 15.08
CA THR A 138 -16.99 10.91 15.05
C THR A 138 -16.01 10.52 13.95
N LEU A 139 -15.14 11.44 13.48
CA LEU A 139 -14.08 11.08 12.54
C LEU A 139 -13.16 9.99 13.12
N LYS A 140 -12.86 10.05 14.43
CA LYS A 140 -12.13 9.00 15.15
C LYS A 140 -12.82 7.64 15.01
N ASP A 141 -14.13 7.59 15.20
CA ASP A 141 -14.91 6.34 15.05
C ASP A 141 -14.95 5.87 13.60
N GLY A 142 -15.11 6.79 12.66
CA GLY A 142 -15.11 6.51 11.23
C GLY A 142 -13.81 5.85 10.79
N LEU A 143 -12.66 6.39 11.21
CA LEU A 143 -11.36 5.81 10.90
C LEU A 143 -11.15 4.46 11.60
N ARG A 144 -11.45 4.38 12.90
CA ARG A 144 -11.35 3.13 13.70
C ARG A 144 -12.15 1.99 13.08
N LYS A 145 -13.39 2.26 12.66
CA LYS A 145 -14.29 1.28 12.02
C LYS A 145 -14.07 1.18 10.50
N SER A 146 -13.11 1.94 9.96
CA SER A 146 -12.81 2.03 8.53
C SER A 146 -14.05 2.27 7.65
N LYS A 147 -14.92 3.20 8.02
CA LYS A 147 -16.14 3.51 7.27
C LYS A 147 -15.83 4.26 5.97
N ASN A 148 -16.22 3.67 4.83
CA ASN A 148 -16.01 4.24 3.51
C ASN A 148 -16.83 5.52 3.33
N THR A 149 -18.06 5.53 3.85
CA THR A 149 -18.95 6.70 3.85
C THR A 149 -18.26 7.93 4.45
N VAL A 150 -17.64 7.81 5.63
CA VAL A 150 -16.94 8.93 6.26
C VAL A 150 -15.73 9.38 5.44
N SER A 151 -14.96 8.44 4.87
CA SER A 151 -13.82 8.78 4.00
C SER A 151 -14.24 9.52 2.73
N VAL A 152 -15.38 9.13 2.14
CA VAL A 152 -15.95 9.76 0.94
C VAL A 152 -16.55 11.11 1.27
N HIS A 153 -17.18 11.26 2.44
CA HIS A 153 -17.62 12.55 2.95
C HIS A 153 -16.44 13.53 3.05
N LEU A 154 -15.33 13.12 3.67
CA LEU A 154 -14.13 13.96 3.79
C LEU A 154 -13.56 14.33 2.42
N MET A 155 -13.45 13.37 1.50
CA MET A 155 -13.02 13.65 0.13
C MET A 155 -13.94 14.66 -0.56
N LYS A 156 -15.26 14.51 -0.40
CA LYS A 156 -16.24 15.45 -0.96
C LYS A 156 -16.08 16.86 -0.36
N GLN A 157 -15.83 16.98 0.94
CA GLN A 157 -15.56 18.27 1.59
C GLN A 157 -14.26 18.91 1.08
N LEU A 158 -13.21 18.11 0.85
CA LEU A 158 -11.96 18.59 0.24
C LEU A 158 -12.19 19.13 -1.18
N GLY A 159 -13.14 18.55 -1.92
CA GLY A 159 -13.53 19.01 -3.26
C GLY A 159 -12.47 18.76 -4.34
N ASP A 160 -11.30 18.26 -4.00
CA ASP A 160 -10.21 17.93 -4.92
C ASP A 160 -9.34 16.80 -4.33
N THR A 161 -8.67 16.06 -5.20
CA THR A 161 -7.68 15.04 -4.83
C THR A 161 -6.28 15.62 -4.57
N GLU A 162 -5.95 16.79 -5.12
CA GLU A 162 -4.61 17.38 -5.00
C GLU A 162 -4.16 17.62 -3.55
N PRO A 163 -5.02 18.06 -2.61
CA PRO A 163 -4.69 18.14 -1.19
C PRO A 163 -4.11 16.84 -0.61
N VAL A 164 -4.75 15.71 -0.91
CA VAL A 164 -4.31 14.39 -0.42
C VAL A 164 -3.05 13.94 -1.14
N ARG A 165 -2.98 14.18 -2.45
CA ARG A 165 -1.79 13.87 -3.27
C ARG A 165 -0.56 14.65 -2.78
N GLY A 166 -0.73 15.93 -2.46
CA GLY A 166 0.34 16.78 -1.93
C GLY A 166 0.81 16.33 -0.54
N LEU A 167 -0.11 15.94 0.35
CA LEU A 167 0.25 15.40 1.65
C LEU A 167 1.10 14.12 1.51
N VAL A 168 0.67 13.16 0.68
CA VAL A 168 1.44 11.91 0.54
C VAL A 168 2.80 12.12 -0.14
N ASP A 169 2.93 13.15 -1.00
CA ASP A 169 4.21 13.57 -1.59
C ASP A 169 5.18 14.14 -0.54
N GLN A 170 4.66 14.88 0.44
CA GLN A 170 5.42 15.30 1.62
C GLN A 170 5.85 14.10 2.47
N MET A 171 5.06 13.03 2.49
CA MET A 171 5.35 11.76 3.18
C MET A 171 6.13 10.74 2.32
N GLY A 172 6.76 11.18 1.23
CA GLY A 172 7.68 10.36 0.43
C GLY A 172 7.01 9.46 -0.62
N ILE A 173 5.70 9.55 -0.82
CA ILE A 173 4.99 8.87 -1.91
C ILE A 173 4.90 9.83 -3.11
N ASP A 174 5.73 9.61 -4.13
CA ASP A 174 5.72 10.43 -5.34
C ASP A 174 4.38 10.32 -6.08
N SER A 175 3.58 11.37 -5.96
CA SER A 175 2.24 11.45 -6.55
C SER A 175 2.26 11.74 -8.05
N SER A 176 3.42 12.10 -8.62
CA SER A 176 3.63 12.39 -10.04
C SER A 176 3.87 11.13 -10.88
N LEU A 177 4.30 10.03 -10.25
CA LEU A 177 4.57 8.77 -10.93
C LEU A 177 3.35 8.24 -11.68
N ARG A 178 3.61 7.66 -12.84
CA ARG A 178 2.61 7.11 -13.74
C ARG A 178 2.89 5.65 -14.08
N TYR A 179 1.83 4.91 -14.33
CA TYR A 179 1.91 3.62 -15.01
C TYR A 179 2.31 3.80 -16.48
N PRO A 180 2.77 2.73 -17.17
CA PRO A 180 3.07 2.78 -18.61
C PRO A 180 1.89 3.26 -19.49
N ASN A 181 0.66 3.09 -19.02
CA ASN A 181 -0.55 3.57 -19.70
C ASN A 181 -0.86 5.07 -19.45
N GLY A 182 0.05 5.81 -18.82
CA GLY A 182 -0.06 7.25 -18.57
C GLY A 182 -0.93 7.64 -17.36
N ARG A 183 -1.64 6.71 -16.72
CA ARG A 183 -2.41 7.00 -15.49
C ARG A 183 -1.49 7.23 -14.31
N TYR A 184 -1.84 8.16 -13.44
CA TYR A 184 -1.11 8.36 -12.18
C TYR A 184 -1.23 7.16 -11.25
N ARG A 185 -0.14 6.80 -10.55
CA ARG A 185 -0.12 5.74 -9.53
C ARG A 185 -1.04 6.08 -8.36
N VAL A 186 -0.93 7.32 -7.86
CA VAL A 186 -1.91 7.94 -6.97
C VAL A 186 -2.94 8.65 -7.86
N PRO A 187 -4.17 8.13 -8.07
CA PRO A 187 -5.06 8.70 -9.07
C PRO A 187 -5.58 10.10 -8.73
N LYS A 188 -5.98 10.87 -9.74
CA LYS A 188 -6.78 12.11 -9.59
C LYS A 188 -8.28 11.82 -9.61
N SER A 189 -8.68 10.74 -8.95
CA SER A 189 -10.07 10.27 -8.86
C SER A 189 -10.47 10.23 -7.38
N PRO A 190 -11.71 10.57 -7.01
CA PRO A 190 -12.13 10.56 -5.61
C PRO A 190 -12.01 9.17 -4.96
N SER A 191 -11.96 8.09 -5.76
CA SER A 191 -11.69 6.73 -5.29
C SER A 191 -10.37 6.57 -4.51
N ILE A 192 -9.42 7.52 -4.61
CA ILE A 192 -8.23 7.52 -3.77
C ILE A 192 -8.56 7.52 -2.29
N CYS A 193 -9.70 8.08 -1.88
CA CYS A 193 -10.07 8.10 -0.47
C CYS A 193 -10.31 6.70 0.11
N LEU A 194 -10.47 5.70 -0.77
CA LEU A 194 -10.62 4.28 -0.44
C LEU A 194 -9.35 3.47 -0.76
N GLY A 195 -8.25 4.14 -1.14
CA GLY A 195 -6.96 3.52 -1.42
C GLY A 195 -6.86 2.82 -2.76
N SER A 196 -7.48 3.38 -3.80
CA SER A 196 -7.34 2.89 -5.19
C SER A 196 -5.97 3.23 -5.82
N THR A 197 -4.90 3.23 -5.02
CA THR A 197 -3.52 3.55 -5.40
C THR A 197 -2.65 2.32 -5.20
N ASP A 198 -1.71 2.06 -6.12
CA ASP A 198 -0.77 0.96 -5.97
C ASP A 198 0.55 1.48 -5.41
N LEU A 199 0.85 1.12 -4.17
CA LEU A 199 2.07 1.50 -3.46
C LEU A 199 2.79 0.25 -2.97
N THR A 200 4.11 0.36 -2.87
CA THR A 200 4.96 -0.67 -2.27
C THR A 200 4.79 -0.67 -0.75
N ASN A 201 5.11 -1.79 -0.11
CA ASN A 201 5.14 -1.84 1.36
C ASN A 201 6.13 -0.80 1.90
N MET A 202 7.27 -0.61 1.23
CA MET A 202 8.28 0.39 1.61
C MET A 202 7.76 1.83 1.55
N GLU A 203 7.03 2.21 0.51
CA GLU A 203 6.37 3.52 0.41
C GLU A 203 5.34 3.70 1.53
N MET A 204 4.50 2.69 1.79
CA MET A 204 3.48 2.77 2.84
C MET A 204 4.07 2.84 4.25
N THR A 205 5.01 1.94 4.59
CA THR A 205 5.68 1.95 5.89
C THR A 205 6.45 3.26 6.09
N GLY A 206 7.14 3.74 5.05
CA GLY A 206 7.83 5.03 5.06
C GLY A 206 6.87 6.19 5.35
N ALA A 207 5.76 6.29 4.63
CA ALA A 207 4.79 7.36 4.86
C ALA A 207 4.12 7.28 6.26
N TYR A 208 3.92 6.07 6.78
CA TYR A 208 3.38 5.87 8.12
C TYR A 208 4.34 6.28 9.24
N THR A 209 5.66 6.31 8.98
CA THR A 209 6.62 6.79 10.00
C THR A 209 6.36 8.24 10.36
N THR A 210 5.88 9.06 9.42
CA THR A 210 5.52 10.45 9.65
C THR A 210 4.51 10.60 10.80
N PHE A 211 3.50 9.73 10.90
CA PHE A 211 2.55 9.76 12.00
C PHE A 211 3.20 9.35 13.33
N ALA A 212 4.09 8.37 13.31
CA ALA A 212 4.82 7.91 14.49
C ALA A 212 5.93 8.89 14.93
N ASN A 213 6.34 9.80 14.05
CA ASN A 213 7.42 10.76 14.24
C ASN A 213 6.92 12.21 14.24
N ASN A 214 5.74 12.45 14.82
CA ASN A 214 5.17 13.78 15.05
C ASN A 214 5.11 14.69 13.80
N GLY A 215 4.89 14.11 12.62
CA GLY A 215 4.77 14.86 11.37
C GLY A 215 6.07 14.93 10.54
N ILE A 216 7.19 14.41 11.04
CA ILE A 216 8.47 14.45 10.31
C ILE A 216 8.63 13.14 9.53
N TYR A 217 8.72 13.23 8.21
CA TYR A 217 9.02 12.09 7.36
C TYR A 217 10.52 11.81 7.34
N ASN A 218 10.87 10.54 7.58
CA ASN A 218 12.21 10.00 7.32
C ASN A 218 12.14 8.92 6.26
N LYS A 219 12.95 9.09 5.20
CA LYS A 219 13.05 8.09 4.14
C LYS A 219 13.55 6.76 4.70
N PRO A 220 12.92 5.61 4.36
CA PRO A 220 13.46 4.32 4.76
C PRO A 220 14.86 4.05 4.16
N ILE A 221 15.83 3.75 5.01
CA ILE A 221 17.24 3.52 4.68
C ILE A 221 17.62 2.09 5.05
N TYR A 222 18.12 1.32 4.09
CA TYR A 222 18.63 -0.04 4.28
C TYR A 222 20.13 -0.18 3.94
N LEU A 223 20.73 0.80 3.28
CA LEU A 223 22.16 0.84 2.93
C LEU A 223 22.78 2.05 3.60
N LEU A 224 23.63 1.82 4.58
CA LEU A 224 24.22 2.90 5.40
C LEU A 224 25.52 3.43 4.81
N ARG A 225 26.42 2.56 4.40
CA ARG A 225 27.76 2.93 3.94
C ARG A 225 28.31 1.89 2.96
N ILE A 226 29.05 2.37 1.95
CA ILE A 226 29.88 1.54 1.07
C ILE A 226 31.33 2.04 1.19
N GLU A 227 32.27 1.12 1.35
CA GLU A 227 33.70 1.40 1.42
C GLU A 227 34.48 0.56 0.41
N ASP A 228 35.61 1.08 -0.06
CA ASP A 228 36.59 0.28 -0.77
C ASP A 228 37.50 -0.51 0.18
N LYS A 229 38.36 -1.37 -0.40
CA LYS A 229 39.32 -2.19 0.36
C LYS A 229 40.34 -1.40 1.20
N ASN A 230 40.51 -0.11 0.93
CA ASN A 230 41.44 0.78 1.63
C ASN A 230 40.72 1.62 2.71
N GLY A 231 39.42 1.39 2.95
CA GLY A 231 38.61 2.15 3.90
C GLY A 231 38.14 3.52 3.36
N ARG A 232 38.25 3.77 2.05
CA ARG A 232 37.70 4.99 1.45
C ARG A 232 36.19 4.84 1.32
N ILE A 233 35.46 5.79 1.89
CA ILE A 233 34.01 5.88 1.77
C ILE A 233 33.63 6.21 0.32
N LEU A 234 32.81 5.34 -0.29
CA LEU A 234 32.26 5.52 -1.64
C LEU A 234 30.82 6.02 -1.59
N TYR A 235 30.10 5.69 -0.52
CA TYR A 235 28.72 6.09 -0.27
C TYR A 235 28.48 6.10 1.23
N GLU A 236 27.72 7.07 1.71
CA GLU A 236 27.21 7.11 3.08
C GLU A 236 25.84 7.79 3.03
N GLU A 237 24.84 7.19 3.66
CA GLU A 237 23.49 7.73 3.75
C GLU A 237 23.24 8.19 5.18
N PHE A 238 22.77 9.42 5.31
CA PHE A 238 22.35 9.99 6.59
C PHE A 238 20.82 10.12 6.60
N PRO A 239 20.16 10.04 7.77
CA PRO A 239 18.73 10.33 7.87
C PRO A 239 18.39 11.67 7.22
N GLN A 240 17.47 11.64 6.25
CA GLN A 240 16.95 12.85 5.60
C GLN A 240 15.56 13.13 6.13
N GLU A 241 15.44 14.23 6.86
CA GLU A 241 14.18 14.72 7.41
C GLU A 241 13.46 15.60 6.37
N LYS A 242 12.16 15.35 6.17
CA LYS A 242 11.25 16.25 5.47
C LYS A 242 10.15 16.68 6.43
N VAL A 243 9.99 17.99 6.60
CA VAL A 243 8.96 18.66 7.41
C VAL A 243 7.84 19.15 6.50
#